data_AF-A0A2U1U757-F1
#
_entry.id   AF-A0A2U1U757-F1
#
_cell.length_a   1.000
_cell.length_b   1.000
_cell.length_c   1.000
_cell.angle_alpha   90.00
_cell.angle_beta   90.00
_cell.angle_gamma   90.00
#
_symmetry.space_group_name_H-M   'P 1'
#
loop_
_entity.id
_entity.type
_entity.pdbx_description
1 polymer ?
#
loop_
_entity_poly.entity_id
_entity_poly.type
_entity_poly.pdbx_seq_one_letter_code
_entity_poly.pdbx_strand_id
1 'polypeptide(L)'
;MAVINTNLFSLTVQKHGNKTTSSLSSAIARLSSGLRINGAKDDAAGQAIANRLTANIKGLSQAAGNANDGISLSQTAQGVLDEINNRLQRVRELTVQGLNDTYAGETGDSIQAEINLNLKEIDRLNQWASFNGIPLLDGNGGTKSLQVGAHDHETLDIDLGPPGFSVQELGLLDMTVQGTPGRVMLVSSLTGTSNRINLDDATYTTVAYVPSDNNPNLVTPSRGGSRDVVQLDGLGGRLMNVSISASHDTDTLLNNVRLGVSSAVVSNTASESISSRSYLNSNGDPLSLTQPGIVRSGGKYWIQHQYNGGTYYYEAELTVYGDRHKIAAQAVSNTRVAQADMPGGISSALEYAPSVSKASADYSLTLDGTDETSNANMELVHLGGYYYVEEQISAGQYAYYRADVTIKTGGAQNSIAVTSDRSQVISVSDQPYVSGSSVAHLDPENNNVQVNYVELAGGTSTDVMRSDENGDYIFHIGEYVNGDGAYKTAKVIRNQNGQYMLQTVNGAAEVVLYYPLSYSVSTNVENNRSILTLREADVAQRLRNPPDPLAVIDQAISRVDAKRGELGALENRLQSLIRSNTQTSINLATSRSRIEDADYAVEIANMTRAQILLQASSSLLTQANQVPQTVLTLLKG
;
A
#
# COMPACT_ATOMS: atom_id res chain seq x y z
N MET A 1 -83.20 36.15 -78.30
CA MET A 1 -83.34 37.49 -77.71
C MET A 1 -81.99 37.89 -77.13
N ALA A 2 -81.38 38.96 -77.62
CA ALA A 2 -80.11 39.48 -77.09
C ALA A 2 -80.42 40.31 -75.83
N VAL A 3 -79.96 39.84 -74.67
CA VAL A 3 -80.14 40.54 -73.38
C VAL A 3 -79.14 41.70 -73.32
N ILE A 4 -79.63 42.94 -73.29
CA ILE A 4 -78.80 44.17 -73.40
C ILE A 4 -78.14 44.54 -72.05
N ASN A 5 -78.74 44.17 -70.92
CA ASN A 5 -78.20 44.49 -69.58
C ASN A 5 -77.00 43.64 -69.13
N THR A 6 -76.72 42.52 -69.79
CA THR A 6 -75.61 41.64 -69.43
C THR A 6 -74.91 41.17 -70.70
N ASN A 7 -73.79 41.82 -71.04
CA ASN A 7 -73.00 41.45 -72.22
C ASN A 7 -72.22 40.17 -71.94
N LEU A 8 -72.84 39.03 -72.24
CA LEU A 8 -72.25 37.70 -72.05
C LEU A 8 -70.94 37.50 -72.82
N PHE A 9 -70.81 38.13 -74.00
CA PHE A 9 -69.59 38.07 -74.80
C PHE A 9 -68.43 38.82 -74.12
N SER A 10 -68.68 40.04 -73.62
CA SER A 10 -67.71 40.81 -72.84
C SER A 10 -67.32 40.11 -71.53
N LEU A 11 -68.30 39.55 -70.80
CA LEU A 11 -68.04 38.78 -69.57
C LEU A 11 -67.19 37.52 -69.83
N THR A 12 -67.43 36.84 -70.96
CA THR A 12 -66.66 35.67 -71.38
C THR A 12 -65.23 36.07 -71.75
N VAL A 13 -65.05 37.13 -72.54
CA VAL A 13 -63.72 37.68 -72.87
C VAL A 13 -62.98 38.15 -71.62
N GLN A 14 -63.66 38.78 -70.66
CA GLN A 14 -63.07 39.20 -69.39
C GLN A 14 -62.67 38.00 -68.51
N LYS A 15 -63.48 36.94 -68.47
CA LYS A 15 -63.13 35.68 -67.80
C LYS A 15 -61.89 35.02 -68.43
N HIS A 16 -61.80 34.99 -69.76
CA HIS A 16 -60.61 34.49 -70.48
C HIS A 16 -59.39 35.40 -70.29
N GLY A 17 -59.59 36.72 -70.26
CA GLY A 17 -58.55 37.71 -69.95
C GLY A 17 -57.97 37.51 -68.56
N ASN A 18 -58.82 37.40 -67.53
CA ASN A 18 -58.39 37.13 -66.15
C ASN A 18 -57.63 35.80 -66.03
N LYS A 19 -58.09 34.74 -66.71
CA LYS A 19 -57.38 33.46 -66.79
C LYS A 19 -56.00 33.62 -67.44
N THR A 20 -55.91 34.42 -68.49
CA THR A 20 -54.66 34.67 -69.22
C THR A 20 -53.68 35.50 -68.39
N THR A 21 -54.15 36.53 -67.68
CA THR A 21 -53.36 37.30 -66.71
C THR A 21 -52.82 36.41 -65.59
N SER A 22 -53.61 35.48 -65.08
CA SER A 22 -53.17 34.51 -64.07
C SER A 22 -52.10 33.55 -64.62
N SER A 23 -52.29 33.02 -65.84
CA SER A 23 -51.27 32.17 -66.51
C SER A 23 -49.97 32.92 -66.78
N LEU A 24 -50.05 34.17 -67.22
CA LEU A 24 -48.89 35.04 -67.44
C LEU A 24 -48.13 35.29 -66.13
N SER A 25 -48.85 35.62 -65.05
CA SER A 25 -48.25 35.82 -63.73
C SER A 25 -47.55 34.55 -63.21
N SER A 26 -48.14 33.37 -63.44
CA SER A 26 -47.53 32.10 -63.09
C SER A 26 -46.26 31.81 -63.90
N ALA A 27 -46.26 32.03 -65.21
CA ALA A 27 -45.09 31.82 -66.06
C ALA A 27 -43.94 32.77 -65.68
N ILE A 28 -44.25 34.04 -65.38
CA ILE A 28 -43.27 35.01 -64.89
C ILE A 28 -42.69 34.58 -63.54
N ALA A 29 -43.51 34.11 -62.60
CA ALA A 29 -43.04 33.64 -61.30
C ALA A 29 -42.11 32.42 -61.41
N ARG A 30 -42.43 31.47 -62.30
CA ARG A 30 -41.59 30.29 -62.58
C ARG A 30 -40.29 30.65 -63.28
N LEU A 31 -40.32 31.56 -64.26
CA LEU A 31 -39.11 32.08 -64.90
C LEU A 31 -38.22 32.85 -63.94
N SER A 32 -38.82 33.64 -63.03
CA SER A 32 -38.07 34.43 -62.05
C SER A 32 -37.46 33.59 -60.94
N SER A 33 -38.11 32.51 -60.52
CA SER A 33 -37.61 31.59 -59.49
C SER A 33 -36.69 30.50 -60.05
N GLY A 34 -36.81 30.20 -61.34
CA GLY A 34 -36.21 29.01 -61.96
C GLY A 34 -36.93 27.71 -61.58
N LEU A 35 -37.99 27.77 -60.77
CA LEU A 35 -38.72 26.60 -60.25
C LEU A 35 -40.10 26.49 -60.91
N ARG A 36 -40.41 25.31 -61.44
CA ARG A 36 -41.74 24.87 -61.88
C ARG A 36 -42.73 24.81 -60.71
N ILE A 37 -42.27 24.36 -59.55
CA ILE A 37 -43.07 24.23 -58.33
C ILE A 37 -42.63 25.32 -57.37
N ASN A 38 -43.39 26.41 -57.27
CA ASN A 38 -43.08 27.52 -56.35
C ASN A 38 -43.83 27.42 -55.02
N GLY A 39 -44.87 26.59 -54.94
CA GLY A 39 -45.57 26.31 -53.69
C GLY A 39 -46.61 25.19 -53.82
N ALA A 40 -47.29 24.89 -52.71
CA ALA A 40 -48.17 23.72 -52.58
C ALA A 40 -49.37 23.77 -53.53
N LYS A 41 -49.74 24.97 -53.99
CA LYS A 41 -50.80 25.18 -54.98
C LYS A 41 -50.46 24.65 -56.37
N ASP A 42 -49.16 24.53 -56.70
CA ASP A 42 -48.70 24.14 -58.02
C ASP A 42 -48.62 22.61 -58.14
N ASP A 43 -48.04 21.94 -57.14
CA ASP A 43 -48.02 20.48 -56.99
C ASP A 43 -47.69 20.11 -55.53
N ALA A 44 -48.71 19.74 -54.75
CA ALA A 44 -48.54 19.39 -53.34
C ALA A 44 -47.68 18.13 -53.13
N ALA A 45 -47.77 17.14 -54.03
CA ALA A 45 -47.01 15.91 -53.92
C ALA A 45 -45.55 16.13 -54.33
N GLY A 46 -45.32 16.84 -55.44
CA GLY A 46 -44.00 17.24 -55.91
C GLY A 46 -43.25 18.07 -54.87
N GLN A 47 -43.92 19.06 -54.25
CA GLN A 47 -43.33 19.85 -53.17
C GLN A 47 -43.02 19.00 -51.92
N ALA A 48 -43.89 18.06 -51.54
CA ALA A 48 -43.63 17.18 -50.40
C ALA A 48 -42.40 16.28 -50.61
N ILE A 49 -42.24 15.73 -51.82
CA ILE A 49 -41.06 14.93 -52.18
C ILE A 49 -39.80 15.81 -52.18
N ALA A 50 -39.86 16.98 -52.80
CA ALA A 50 -38.72 17.89 -52.87
C ALA A 50 -38.28 18.42 -51.48
N ASN A 51 -39.24 18.65 -50.57
CA ASN A 51 -38.96 18.95 -49.17
C ASN A 51 -38.22 17.79 -48.47
N ARG A 52 -38.66 16.54 -48.67
CA ARG A 52 -37.95 15.36 -48.13
C ARG A 52 -36.55 15.20 -48.73
N LEU A 53 -36.39 15.39 -50.04
CA LEU A 53 -35.09 15.36 -50.70
C LEU A 53 -34.17 16.44 -50.14
N THR A 54 -34.69 17.65 -49.92
CA THR A 54 -33.94 18.76 -49.31
C THR A 54 -33.54 18.46 -47.87
N ALA A 55 -34.43 17.86 -47.07
CA ALA A 55 -34.11 17.42 -45.72
C ALA A 55 -32.97 16.39 -45.72
N ASN A 56 -33.06 15.38 -46.60
CA ASN A 56 -32.01 14.36 -46.73
C ASN A 56 -30.68 14.93 -47.23
N ILE A 57 -30.69 15.85 -48.20
CA ILE A 57 -29.47 16.54 -48.68
C ILE A 57 -28.79 17.29 -47.54
N LYS A 58 -29.57 18.05 -46.75
CA LYS A 58 -29.05 18.77 -45.58
C LYS A 58 -28.52 17.79 -44.52
N GLY A 59 -29.26 16.71 -44.26
CA GLY A 59 -28.84 15.64 -43.35
C GLY A 59 -27.51 15.00 -43.76
N LEU A 60 -27.37 14.61 -45.03
CA LEU A 60 -26.12 14.06 -45.59
C LEU A 60 -24.96 15.04 -45.53
N SER A 61 -25.22 16.33 -45.76
CA SER A 61 -24.20 17.38 -45.64
C SER A 61 -23.72 17.53 -44.20
N GLN A 62 -24.62 17.50 -43.21
CA GLN A 62 -24.24 17.56 -41.80
C GLN A 62 -23.51 16.28 -41.38
N ALA A 63 -23.97 15.11 -41.84
CA ALA A 63 -23.31 13.84 -41.62
C ALA A 63 -21.86 13.81 -42.18
N ALA A 64 -21.62 14.43 -43.34
CA ALA A 64 -20.27 14.62 -43.86
C ALA A 64 -19.44 15.57 -42.96
N GLY A 65 -20.04 16.62 -42.39
CA GLY A 65 -19.40 17.47 -41.39
C GLY A 65 -19.01 16.70 -40.13
N ASN A 66 -19.95 15.97 -39.53
CA ASN A 66 -19.71 15.12 -38.36
C ASN A 66 -18.62 14.06 -38.63
N ALA A 67 -18.59 13.50 -39.84
CA ALA A 67 -17.54 12.55 -40.22
C ALA A 67 -16.15 13.22 -40.31
N ASN A 68 -16.06 14.48 -40.75
CA ASN A 68 -14.80 15.23 -40.70
C ASN A 68 -14.38 15.51 -39.26
N ASP A 69 -15.32 15.84 -38.36
CA ASP A 69 -15.02 16.02 -36.93
C ASP A 69 -14.47 14.72 -36.32
N GLY A 70 -15.04 13.56 -36.70
CA GLY A 70 -14.52 12.24 -36.31
C GLY A 70 -13.10 11.96 -36.82
N ILE A 71 -12.77 12.42 -38.04
CA ILE A 71 -11.39 12.35 -38.57
C ILE A 71 -10.47 13.25 -37.75
N SER A 72 -10.84 14.50 -37.47
CA SER A 72 -10.02 15.42 -36.67
C SER A 72 -9.78 14.89 -35.25
N LEU A 73 -10.80 14.30 -34.62
CA LEU A 73 -10.66 13.61 -33.33
C LEU A 73 -9.67 12.45 -33.41
N SER A 74 -9.81 11.58 -34.42
CA SER A 74 -8.94 10.42 -34.61
C SER A 74 -7.49 10.81 -34.87
N GLN A 75 -7.26 11.84 -35.69
CA GLN A 75 -5.93 12.40 -35.97
C GLN A 75 -5.30 13.02 -34.72
N THR A 76 -6.09 13.69 -33.87
CA THR A 76 -5.60 14.24 -32.59
C THR A 76 -5.18 13.11 -31.66
N ALA A 77 -5.99 12.07 -31.52
CA ALA A 77 -5.65 10.89 -30.72
C ALA A 77 -4.41 10.16 -31.27
N GLN A 78 -4.32 10.01 -32.59
CA GLN A 78 -3.19 9.37 -33.25
C GLN A 78 -1.88 10.15 -33.04
N GLY A 79 -1.91 11.48 -33.13
CA GLY A 79 -0.73 12.31 -32.88
C GLY A 79 -0.20 12.16 -31.45
N VAL A 80 -1.07 12.04 -30.46
CA VAL A 80 -0.64 11.76 -29.07
C VAL A 80 -0.12 10.33 -28.92
N LEU A 81 -0.79 9.35 -29.53
CA LEU A 81 -0.33 7.95 -29.52
C LEU A 81 1.02 7.77 -30.22
N ASP A 82 1.31 8.55 -31.26
CA ASP A 82 2.63 8.58 -31.92
C ASP A 82 3.72 9.06 -30.95
N GLU A 83 3.44 10.11 -30.17
CA GLU A 83 4.36 10.59 -29.15
C GLU A 83 4.55 9.56 -28.03
N ILE A 84 3.47 8.95 -27.52
CA ILE A 84 3.56 7.86 -26.53
C ILE A 84 4.41 6.70 -27.09
N ASN A 85 4.23 6.32 -28.35
CA ASN A 85 5.01 5.26 -28.99
C ASN A 85 6.51 5.62 -29.04
N ASN A 86 6.86 6.85 -29.41
CA ASN A 86 8.25 7.34 -29.41
C ASN A 86 8.87 7.29 -28.00
N ARG A 87 8.10 7.67 -26.96
CA ARG A 87 8.55 7.59 -25.56
C ARG A 87 8.76 6.14 -25.12
N LEU A 88 7.86 5.23 -25.46
CA LEU A 88 8.02 3.80 -25.18
C LEU A 88 9.22 3.18 -25.89
N GLN A 89 9.48 3.57 -27.15
CA GLN A 89 10.68 3.15 -27.86
C GLN A 89 11.95 3.67 -27.16
N ARG A 90 11.96 4.92 -26.69
CA ARG A 90 13.06 5.46 -25.90
C ARG A 90 13.26 4.71 -24.58
N VAL A 91 12.17 4.42 -23.86
CA VAL A 91 12.20 3.59 -22.65
C VAL A 91 12.77 2.20 -22.95
N ARG A 92 12.42 1.61 -24.09
CA ARG A 92 12.97 0.32 -24.54
C ARG A 92 14.49 0.38 -24.78
N GLU A 93 14.97 1.40 -25.50
CA GLU A 93 16.41 1.61 -25.72
C GLU A 93 17.17 1.73 -24.40
N LEU A 94 16.67 2.57 -23.50
CA LEU A 94 17.24 2.78 -22.16
C LEU A 94 17.19 1.50 -21.32
N THR A 95 16.15 0.69 -21.45
CA THR A 95 16.04 -0.60 -20.78
C THR A 95 17.10 -1.58 -21.28
N VAL A 96 17.33 -1.65 -22.59
CA VAL A 96 18.42 -2.47 -23.16
C VAL A 96 19.79 -2.01 -22.63
N GLN A 97 20.01 -0.70 -22.54
CA GLN A 97 21.23 -0.14 -21.96
C GLN A 97 21.34 -0.47 -20.46
N GLY A 98 20.27 -0.26 -19.70
CA GLY A 98 20.22 -0.42 -18.24
C GLY A 98 20.35 -1.87 -17.78
N LEU A 99 19.92 -2.84 -18.59
CA LEU A 99 20.08 -4.28 -18.32
C LEU A 99 21.53 -4.77 -18.40
N ASN A 100 22.47 -3.95 -18.87
CA ASN A 100 23.88 -4.31 -18.86
C ASN A 100 24.48 -4.10 -17.47
N ASP A 101 24.95 -5.19 -16.85
CA ASP A 101 25.57 -5.21 -15.52
C ASP A 101 26.82 -4.31 -15.39
N THR A 102 27.43 -3.90 -16.51
CA THR A 102 28.58 -2.98 -16.49
C THR A 102 28.22 -1.54 -16.13
N TYR A 103 26.93 -1.16 -16.17
CA TYR A 103 26.46 0.20 -15.85
C TYR A 103 25.90 0.32 -14.42
N ALA A 104 26.48 -0.40 -13.45
CA ALA A 104 26.11 -0.28 -12.05
C ALA A 104 26.48 1.10 -11.45
N GLY A 105 25.69 1.60 -10.50
CA GLY A 105 25.93 2.86 -9.80
C GLY A 105 25.27 4.08 -10.45
N GLU A 106 25.91 5.25 -10.38
CA GLU A 106 25.36 6.55 -10.82
C GLU A 106 24.92 6.57 -12.29
N THR A 107 25.62 5.83 -13.16
CA THR A 107 25.25 5.71 -14.58
C THR A 107 23.91 4.99 -14.74
N GLY A 108 23.69 3.92 -13.98
CA GLY A 108 22.41 3.21 -13.95
C GLY A 108 21.28 4.07 -13.43
N ASP A 109 21.54 4.91 -12.42
CA ASP A 109 20.56 5.86 -11.88
C ASP A 109 20.19 6.94 -12.89
N SER A 110 21.16 7.39 -13.69
CA SER A 110 20.91 8.34 -14.77
C SER A 110 20.02 7.74 -15.87
N ILE A 111 20.25 6.46 -16.23
CA ILE A 111 19.41 5.73 -17.18
C ILE A 111 17.99 5.54 -16.62
N GLN A 112 17.87 5.12 -15.36
CA GLN A 112 16.56 4.94 -14.72
C GLN A 112 15.80 6.26 -14.56
N ALA A 113 16.49 7.35 -14.23
CA ALA A 113 15.91 8.68 -14.19
C ALA A 113 15.34 9.09 -15.56
N GLU A 114 16.07 8.81 -16.65
CA GLU A 114 15.57 9.07 -18.00
C GLU A 114 14.36 8.21 -18.36
N ILE A 115 14.34 6.93 -17.95
CA ILE A 115 13.17 6.06 -18.09
C ILE A 115 11.97 6.68 -17.38
N ASN A 116 12.12 7.05 -16.11
CA ASN A 116 11.04 7.62 -15.31
C ASN A 116 10.50 8.93 -15.90
N LEU A 117 11.37 9.79 -16.43
CA LEU A 117 10.94 11.02 -17.11
C LEU A 117 10.10 10.73 -18.36
N ASN A 118 10.45 9.70 -19.15
CA ASN A 118 9.63 9.29 -20.29
C ASN A 118 8.30 8.68 -19.86
N LEU A 119 8.26 7.91 -18.76
CA LEU A 119 7.02 7.36 -18.21
C LEU A 119 6.09 8.49 -17.69
N LYS A 120 6.62 9.46 -16.95
CA LYS A 120 5.86 10.65 -16.51
C LYS A 120 5.30 11.43 -17.69
N GLU A 121 6.07 11.56 -18.77
CA GLU A 121 5.61 12.21 -19.98
C GLU A 121 4.44 11.46 -20.63
N ILE A 122 4.46 10.12 -20.64
CA ILE A 122 3.35 9.30 -21.13
C ILE A 122 2.07 9.57 -20.32
N ASP A 123 2.15 9.60 -18.99
CA ASP A 123 1.00 9.93 -18.14
C ASP A 123 0.49 11.35 -18.39
N ARG A 124 1.39 12.33 -18.53
CA ARG A 124 1.02 13.72 -18.85
C ARG A 124 0.30 13.82 -20.18
N LEU A 125 0.83 13.18 -21.23
CA LEU A 125 0.21 13.15 -22.55
C LEU A 125 -1.18 12.50 -22.50
N ASN A 126 -1.32 11.43 -21.72
CA ASN A 126 -2.58 10.75 -21.52
C ASN A 126 -3.64 11.67 -20.90
N GLN A 127 -3.27 12.36 -19.80
CA GLN A 127 -4.16 13.28 -19.07
C GLN A 127 -4.56 14.52 -19.87
N TRP A 128 -3.67 15.02 -20.74
CA TRP A 128 -3.92 16.24 -21.52
C TRP A 128 -4.58 15.99 -22.88
N ALA A 129 -4.56 14.75 -23.37
CA ALA A 129 -5.16 14.39 -24.65
C ALA A 129 -6.68 14.54 -24.62
N SER A 130 -7.17 15.65 -25.16
CA SER A 130 -8.60 15.93 -25.26
C SER A 130 -8.97 16.57 -26.60
N PHE A 131 -10.20 16.30 -27.05
CA PHE A 131 -10.81 16.95 -28.21
C PHE A 131 -12.17 17.51 -27.81
N ASN A 132 -12.36 18.83 -27.89
CA ASN A 132 -13.58 19.50 -27.43
C ASN A 132 -13.99 19.11 -26.00
N GLY A 133 -13.02 18.94 -25.11
CA GLY A 133 -13.23 18.52 -23.71
C GLY A 133 -13.53 17.05 -23.50
N ILE A 134 -13.53 16.22 -24.57
CA ILE A 134 -13.66 14.76 -24.48
C ILE A 134 -12.24 14.19 -24.28
N PRO A 135 -11.97 13.49 -23.16
CA PRO A 135 -10.72 12.76 -22.99
C PRO A 135 -10.58 11.64 -24.03
N LEU A 136 -9.37 11.50 -24.58
CA LEU A 136 -9.14 10.59 -25.70
C LEU A 136 -8.48 9.27 -25.28
N LEU A 137 -7.61 9.29 -24.26
CA LEU A 137 -6.68 8.18 -23.99
C LEU A 137 -6.66 7.69 -22.53
N ASP A 138 -7.40 8.34 -21.63
CA ASP A 138 -7.45 8.02 -20.19
C ASP A 138 -8.48 6.94 -19.83
N GLY A 139 -9.23 6.45 -20.82
CA GLY A 139 -10.28 5.46 -20.63
C GLY A 139 -11.62 6.04 -20.17
N ASN A 140 -11.71 7.35 -19.89
CA ASN A 140 -12.92 8.01 -19.41
C ASN A 140 -13.79 8.57 -20.56
N GLY A 141 -13.29 8.52 -21.80
CA GLY A 141 -14.00 8.98 -22.99
C GLY A 141 -15.24 8.14 -23.33
N GLY A 142 -15.22 6.85 -23.03
CA GLY A 142 -16.29 5.90 -23.35
C GLY A 142 -16.55 5.79 -24.87
N THR A 143 -17.67 5.17 -25.25
CA THR A 143 -18.04 5.06 -26.68
C THR A 143 -18.72 6.34 -27.16
N LYS A 144 -18.23 6.92 -28.26
CA LYS A 144 -18.84 8.08 -28.93
C LYS A 144 -19.42 7.67 -30.29
N SER A 145 -20.74 7.78 -30.42
CA SER A 145 -21.44 7.52 -31.68
C SER A 145 -21.52 8.76 -32.55
N LEU A 146 -20.91 8.72 -33.74
CA LEU A 146 -21.03 9.77 -34.73
C LEU A 146 -22.18 9.48 -35.68
N GLN A 147 -23.13 10.40 -35.78
CA GLN A 147 -24.18 10.35 -36.80
C GLN A 147 -23.58 10.68 -38.17
N VAL A 148 -23.44 9.64 -39.01
CA VAL A 148 -22.77 9.70 -40.33
C VAL A 148 -23.73 9.45 -41.49
N GLY A 149 -25.03 9.39 -41.22
CA GLY A 149 -26.08 9.30 -42.22
C GLY A 149 -27.24 10.28 -41.95
N ALA A 150 -28.23 10.25 -42.84
CA ALA A 150 -29.38 11.16 -42.80
C ALA A 150 -30.57 10.62 -41.99
N HIS A 151 -30.54 9.34 -41.60
CA HIS A 151 -31.59 8.72 -40.78
C HIS A 151 -31.06 8.30 -39.41
N ASP A 152 -31.96 8.19 -38.44
CA ASP A 152 -31.61 7.80 -37.07
C ASP A 152 -30.87 6.46 -37.04
N HIS A 153 -29.89 6.35 -36.14
CA HIS A 153 -29.05 5.15 -35.94
C HIS A 153 -28.11 4.79 -37.10
N GLU A 154 -27.97 5.64 -38.11
CA GLU A 154 -26.86 5.56 -39.09
C GLU A 154 -25.57 6.12 -38.46
N THR A 155 -25.07 5.44 -37.43
CA THR A 155 -23.93 5.88 -36.63
C THR A 155 -22.67 5.07 -36.89
N LEU A 156 -21.52 5.69 -36.60
CA LEU A 156 -20.23 5.03 -36.48
C LEU A 156 -19.66 5.31 -35.10
N ASP A 157 -19.35 4.25 -34.37
CA ASP A 157 -18.90 4.36 -32.99
C ASP A 157 -17.37 4.42 -32.92
N ILE A 158 -16.86 5.28 -32.04
CA ILE A 158 -15.46 5.35 -31.64
C ILE A 158 -15.38 4.91 -30.18
N ASP A 159 -14.58 3.89 -29.90
CA ASP A 159 -14.34 3.45 -28.54
C ASP A 159 -13.14 4.19 -27.94
N LEU A 160 -13.41 5.04 -26.94
CA LEU A 160 -12.45 5.74 -26.09
C LEU A 160 -12.62 5.31 -24.62
N GLY A 161 -13.26 4.16 -24.40
CA GLY A 161 -13.44 3.56 -23.08
C GLY A 161 -12.19 2.88 -22.54
N PRO A 162 -12.28 2.28 -21.34
CA PRO A 162 -11.16 1.62 -20.70
C PRO A 162 -10.81 0.27 -21.38
N PRO A 163 -9.57 -0.20 -21.25
CA PRO A 163 -8.45 0.44 -20.55
C PRO A 163 -7.80 1.55 -21.38
N GLY A 164 -7.43 2.65 -20.73
CA GLY A 164 -6.61 3.70 -21.31
C GLY A 164 -5.15 3.28 -21.51
N PHE A 165 -4.31 4.32 -21.68
CA PHE A 165 -2.88 4.21 -21.98
C PHE A 165 -1.99 4.88 -20.92
N SER A 166 -2.46 4.99 -19.68
CA SER A 166 -1.61 5.45 -18.57
C SER A 166 -0.47 4.46 -18.31
N VAL A 167 0.60 4.91 -17.66
CA VAL A 167 1.75 4.05 -17.26
C VAL A 167 1.27 2.85 -16.45
N GLN A 168 0.30 3.04 -15.57
CA GLN A 168 -0.32 1.96 -14.81
C GLN A 168 -1.04 0.96 -15.71
N GLU A 169 -1.90 1.44 -16.60
CA GLU A 169 -2.65 0.56 -17.51
C GLU A 169 -1.72 -0.17 -18.49
N LEU A 170 -0.61 0.45 -18.90
CA LEU A 170 0.44 -0.16 -19.71
C LEU A 170 1.29 -1.17 -18.94
N GLY A 171 1.12 -1.29 -17.61
CA GLY A 171 1.85 -2.22 -16.76
C GLY A 171 3.27 -1.78 -16.42
N LEU A 172 3.56 -0.48 -16.57
CA LEU A 172 4.89 0.11 -16.42
C LEU A 172 5.05 0.90 -15.10
N LEU A 173 4.08 0.80 -14.20
CA LEU A 173 4.14 1.45 -12.89
C LEU A 173 5.33 0.91 -12.06
N ASP A 174 6.08 1.81 -11.44
CA ASP A 174 7.27 1.53 -10.64
C ASP A 174 8.33 0.68 -11.38
N MET A 175 8.40 0.80 -12.71
CA MET A 175 9.33 0.05 -13.52
C MET A 175 10.78 0.41 -13.18
N THR A 176 11.55 -0.58 -12.73
CA THR A 176 12.99 -0.50 -12.45
C THR A 176 13.73 -1.56 -13.26
N VAL A 177 14.74 -1.17 -14.04
CA VAL A 177 15.41 -2.08 -15.00
C VAL A 177 16.66 -2.75 -14.46
N GLN A 178 17.24 -2.21 -13.39
CA GLN A 178 18.47 -2.73 -12.78
C GLN A 178 18.19 -3.56 -11.53
N GLY A 179 19.09 -4.51 -11.25
CA GLY A 179 19.11 -5.26 -10.00
C GLY A 179 18.52 -6.67 -10.06
N THR A 180 18.38 -7.29 -8.89
CA THR A 180 17.82 -8.64 -8.79
C THR A 180 16.31 -8.61 -8.94
N PRO A 181 15.69 -9.57 -9.65
CA PRO A 181 14.24 -9.64 -9.71
C PRO A 181 13.67 -9.87 -8.31
N GLY A 182 12.71 -9.03 -7.91
CA GLY A 182 12.12 -9.12 -6.59
C GLY A 182 10.87 -8.26 -6.46
N ARG A 183 9.80 -8.86 -5.94
CA ARG A 183 8.60 -8.14 -5.49
C ARG A 183 8.82 -7.62 -4.08
N VAL A 184 8.18 -6.50 -3.79
CA VAL A 184 8.20 -5.86 -2.48
C VAL A 184 6.78 -5.74 -1.96
N MET A 185 6.61 -5.80 -0.65
CA MET A 185 5.34 -5.59 0.04
C MET A 185 5.51 -4.47 1.04
N LEU A 186 4.55 -3.55 1.09
CA LEU A 186 4.52 -2.47 2.08
C LEU A 186 4.39 -3.05 3.50
N VAL A 187 5.06 -2.43 4.47
CA VAL A 187 5.05 -2.84 5.88
C VAL A 187 4.46 -1.74 6.73
N SER A 188 3.25 -1.92 7.25
CA SER A 188 2.55 -0.90 8.04
C SER A 188 2.85 -0.91 9.54
N SER A 189 3.60 -1.89 10.05
CA SER A 189 3.96 -1.95 11.48
C SER A 189 5.27 -2.69 11.73
N LEU A 190 5.95 -2.34 12.82
CA LEU A 190 7.21 -2.93 13.26
C LEU A 190 7.14 -3.28 14.74
N THR A 191 7.74 -4.41 15.12
CA THR A 191 7.76 -4.87 16.52
C THR A 191 9.05 -4.48 17.23
N GLY A 192 8.99 -4.06 18.49
CA GLY A 192 10.16 -3.98 19.37
C GLY A 192 9.80 -4.07 20.83
N THR A 193 10.42 -3.25 21.67
CA THR A 193 10.29 -3.35 23.13
C THR A 193 9.35 -2.29 23.68
N SER A 194 8.52 -2.67 24.64
CA SER A 194 7.74 -1.77 25.48
C SER A 194 8.30 -1.79 26.90
N ASN A 195 8.34 -0.62 27.52
CA ASN A 195 8.76 -0.43 28.90
C ASN A 195 7.65 0.28 29.66
N ARG A 196 7.57 -0.01 30.96
CA ARG A 196 6.67 0.67 31.90
C ARG A 196 5.17 0.51 31.56
N ILE A 197 4.73 -0.68 31.14
CA ILE A 197 3.30 -0.99 31.03
C ILE A 197 2.70 -0.99 32.42
N ASN A 198 1.79 -0.07 32.69
CA ASN A 198 1.10 0.04 33.98
C ASN A 198 0.05 -1.06 34.11
N LEU A 199 0.16 -1.89 35.15
CA LEU A 199 -0.79 -2.97 35.45
C LEU A 199 -2.13 -2.46 35.97
N ASP A 200 -2.14 -1.28 36.59
CA ASP A 200 -3.32 -0.72 37.27
C ASP A 200 -4.18 0.16 36.36
N ASP A 201 -3.78 0.37 35.10
CA ASP A 201 -4.56 1.15 34.15
C ASP A 201 -5.75 0.35 33.60
N ALA A 202 -6.90 0.47 34.28
CA ALA A 202 -8.13 -0.20 33.89
C ALA A 202 -8.72 0.25 32.54
N THR A 203 -8.22 1.35 31.95
CA THR A 203 -8.72 1.86 30.67
C THR A 203 -8.09 1.12 29.51
N TYR A 204 -6.77 0.89 29.59
CA TYR A 204 -5.99 0.38 28.46
C TYR A 204 -5.30 -0.95 28.75
N THR A 205 -5.15 -1.36 30.02
CA THR A 205 -4.45 -2.59 30.38
C THR A 205 -5.42 -3.70 30.77
N THR A 206 -5.33 -4.80 30.04
CA THR A 206 -5.96 -6.07 30.42
C THR A 206 -4.90 -6.99 31.00
N VAL A 207 -5.06 -7.36 32.27
CA VAL A 207 -4.19 -8.35 32.94
C VAL A 207 -4.94 -9.68 33.03
N ALA A 208 -4.34 -10.73 32.47
CA ALA A 208 -4.81 -12.10 32.60
C ALA A 208 -3.88 -12.90 33.50
N TYR A 209 -4.44 -13.48 34.55
CA TYR A 209 -3.72 -14.31 35.50
C TYR A 209 -3.81 -15.78 35.11
N VAL A 210 -2.72 -16.52 35.29
CA VAL A 210 -2.68 -17.96 35.05
C VAL A 210 -2.10 -18.63 36.30
N PRO A 211 -2.92 -19.42 37.04
CA PRO A 211 -4.34 -19.70 36.81
C PRO A 211 -5.27 -18.49 37.08
N SER A 212 -6.47 -18.48 36.50
CA SER A 212 -7.37 -17.30 36.43
C SER A 212 -8.07 -16.92 37.72
N ASP A 213 -8.00 -17.78 38.74
CA ASP A 213 -8.58 -17.60 40.07
C ASP A 213 -7.67 -16.80 41.02
N ASN A 214 -6.49 -16.39 40.55
CA ASN A 214 -5.54 -15.58 41.31
C ASN A 214 -5.55 -14.11 40.85
N ASN A 215 -5.47 -13.18 41.80
CA ASN A 215 -5.21 -11.75 41.53
C ASN A 215 -3.96 -11.28 42.31
N PRO A 216 -2.77 -11.72 41.88
CA PRO A 216 -1.54 -11.38 42.56
C PRO A 216 -1.12 -9.92 42.39
N ASN A 217 -0.57 -9.34 43.46
CA ASN A 217 0.19 -8.10 43.40
C ASN A 217 1.64 -8.41 42.98
N LEU A 218 2.16 -7.66 42.00
CA LEU A 218 3.54 -7.83 41.54
C LEU A 218 4.46 -7.00 42.44
N VAL A 219 5.47 -7.63 43.02
CA VAL A 219 6.39 -6.97 43.96
C VAL A 219 7.84 -7.30 43.63
N THR A 220 8.74 -6.40 44.03
CA THR A 220 10.19 -6.54 43.88
C THR A 220 10.88 -6.59 45.26
N PRO A 221 11.78 -7.56 45.51
CA PRO A 221 12.49 -7.66 46.78
C PRO A 221 13.68 -6.67 46.85
N SER A 222 13.89 -6.06 48.02
CA SER A 222 14.85 -4.97 48.27
C SER A 222 16.35 -5.26 48.06
N ARG A 223 16.78 -6.52 47.84
CA ARG A 223 18.18 -6.86 47.55
C ARG A 223 18.33 -7.99 46.51
N GLY A 224 18.64 -7.62 45.27
CA GLY A 224 19.54 -8.38 44.40
C GLY A 224 18.98 -9.54 43.57
N GLY A 225 17.95 -9.31 42.76
CA GLY A 225 17.65 -10.21 41.63
C GLY A 225 16.50 -9.72 40.75
N SER A 226 16.73 -9.59 39.44
CA SER A 226 15.74 -9.19 38.40
C SER A 226 14.67 -10.26 38.14
N ARG A 227 13.96 -10.72 39.17
CA ARG A 227 12.79 -11.58 39.00
C ARG A 227 11.65 -10.99 39.80
N ASP A 228 10.68 -10.44 39.07
CA ASP A 228 9.43 -9.98 39.64
C ASP A 228 8.76 -11.17 40.32
N VAL A 229 8.50 -11.03 41.62
CA VAL A 229 7.82 -12.04 42.43
C VAL A 229 6.41 -11.55 42.68
N VAL A 230 5.48 -12.48 42.78
CA VAL A 230 4.09 -12.17 43.08
C VAL A 230 3.80 -12.39 44.55
N GLN A 231 3.06 -11.46 45.14
CA GLN A 231 2.36 -11.61 46.40
C GLN A 231 0.89 -11.94 46.10
N LEU A 232 0.41 -13.12 46.49
CA LEU A 232 -1.01 -13.48 46.32
C LEU A 232 -1.85 -12.84 47.42
N ASP A 233 -2.62 -11.81 47.06
CA ASP A 233 -3.56 -11.17 47.95
C ASP A 233 -4.88 -11.97 47.97
N GLY A 234 -5.22 -12.50 49.14
CA GLY A 234 -6.46 -13.26 49.39
C GLY A 234 -6.28 -14.52 50.24
N LEU A 235 -5.08 -15.13 50.24
CA LEU A 235 -4.74 -16.32 51.03
C LEU A 235 -3.31 -16.27 51.62
N GLY A 236 -2.83 -15.05 51.89
CA GLY A 236 -1.77 -14.74 52.87
C GLY A 236 -0.30 -14.64 52.39
N GLY A 237 -0.06 -14.22 51.16
CA GLY A 237 1.20 -13.51 50.88
C GLY A 237 2.45 -14.39 50.78
N ARG A 238 2.32 -15.57 50.19
CA ARG A 238 3.48 -16.35 49.72
C ARG A 238 4.13 -15.63 48.53
N LEU A 239 5.46 -15.53 48.52
CA LEU A 239 6.23 -15.06 47.37
C LEU A 239 6.39 -16.17 46.33
N MET A 240 5.99 -15.91 45.08
CA MET A 240 6.05 -16.89 43.99
C MET A 240 6.76 -16.32 42.76
N ASN A 241 7.38 -17.20 41.97
CA ASN A 241 8.02 -16.84 40.71
C ASN A 241 6.97 -16.63 39.62
N VAL A 242 7.12 -15.58 38.82
CA VAL A 242 6.19 -15.25 37.74
C VAL A 242 6.86 -15.21 36.37
N SER A 243 6.16 -15.76 35.38
CA SER A 243 6.41 -15.52 33.97
C SER A 243 5.52 -14.38 33.48
N ILE A 244 6.12 -13.33 32.94
CA ILE A 244 5.41 -12.17 32.40
C ILE A 244 5.50 -12.19 30.88
N SER A 245 4.36 -12.11 30.20
CA SER A 245 4.32 -11.75 28.78
C SER A 245 3.40 -10.56 28.61
N ALA A 246 3.96 -9.43 28.20
CA ALA A 246 3.21 -8.21 27.97
C ALA A 246 3.38 -7.74 26.53
N SER A 247 2.34 -7.14 25.96
CA SER A 247 2.37 -6.49 24.66
C SER A 247 1.63 -5.16 24.71
N HIS A 248 2.14 -4.16 24.00
CA HIS A 248 1.53 -2.85 23.81
C HIS A 248 1.32 -2.59 22.31
N ASP A 249 0.17 -2.03 21.95
CA ASP A 249 -0.15 -1.58 20.60
C ASP A 249 -0.22 -0.06 20.56
N THR A 250 0.59 0.59 19.72
CA THR A 250 0.75 2.05 19.75
C THR A 250 -0.42 2.82 19.16
N ASP A 251 -1.29 2.14 18.40
CA ASP A 251 -2.44 2.75 17.74
C ASP A 251 -3.66 2.71 18.67
N THR A 252 -4.00 1.50 19.14
CA THR A 252 -5.12 1.30 20.06
C THR A 252 -4.81 1.66 21.51
N LEU A 253 -3.53 1.86 21.85
CA LEU A 253 -2.99 2.02 23.21
C LEU A 253 -3.21 0.81 24.13
N LEU A 254 -3.78 -0.28 23.61
CA LEU A 254 -4.13 -1.44 24.42
C LEU A 254 -2.88 -2.19 24.88
N ASN A 255 -2.86 -2.53 26.16
CA ASN A 255 -1.88 -3.39 26.79
C ASN A 255 -2.51 -4.74 27.12
N ASN A 256 -1.87 -5.82 26.68
CA ASN A 256 -2.23 -7.17 27.07
C ASN A 256 -1.10 -7.75 27.91
N VAL A 257 -1.38 -8.00 29.18
CA VAL A 257 -0.42 -8.58 30.12
C VAL A 257 -0.92 -9.94 30.55
N ARG A 258 -0.07 -10.95 30.47
CA ARG A 258 -0.30 -12.26 31.08
C ARG A 258 0.73 -12.52 32.16
N LEU A 259 0.25 -12.84 33.35
CA LEU A 259 1.05 -13.18 34.51
C LEU A 259 0.82 -14.67 34.85
N GLY A 260 1.82 -15.50 34.56
CA GLY A 260 1.81 -16.91 34.91
C GLY A 260 2.53 -17.16 36.22
N VAL A 261 1.81 -17.62 37.23
CA VAL A 261 2.42 -17.97 38.53
C VAL A 261 2.95 -19.40 38.44
N SER A 262 4.23 -19.58 38.76
CA SER A 262 4.85 -20.88 38.94
C SER A 262 5.02 -21.17 40.44
N SER A 263 4.85 -22.43 40.85
CA SER A 263 5.12 -22.85 42.23
C SER A 263 6.51 -22.40 42.68
N ALA A 264 6.69 -22.15 43.98
CA ALA A 264 8.03 -21.97 44.55
C ALA A 264 8.94 -23.14 44.13
N VAL A 265 10.08 -22.81 43.52
CA VAL A 265 11.13 -23.68 42.95
C VAL A 265 12.17 -23.83 44.09
N VAL A 266 12.63 -24.97 44.64
CA VAL A 266 12.63 -26.42 44.33
C VAL A 266 12.88 -27.19 45.66
N SER A 267 12.54 -28.48 45.69
CA SER A 267 13.06 -29.51 46.60
C SER A 267 14.60 -29.75 46.55
N ASN A 268 15.38 -28.92 45.85
CA ASN A 268 16.83 -29.05 45.60
C ASN A 268 17.52 -27.67 45.63
N THR A 269 18.79 -27.60 46.03
CA THR A 269 19.60 -26.38 45.91
C THR A 269 19.97 -26.11 44.44
N ALA A 270 19.87 -24.86 44.00
CA ALA A 270 20.22 -24.47 42.64
C ALA A 270 21.75 -24.49 42.43
N SER A 271 22.18 -24.79 41.21
CA SER A 271 23.60 -24.71 40.83
C SER A 271 24.01 -23.25 40.64
N GLU A 272 24.83 -22.71 41.54
CA GLU A 272 25.27 -21.30 41.54
C GLU A 272 26.76 -21.17 41.19
N SER A 273 27.18 -20.02 40.64
CA SER A 273 28.59 -19.79 40.28
C SER A 273 29.46 -19.60 41.52
N ILE A 274 30.66 -20.17 41.53
CA ILE A 274 31.52 -20.16 42.72
C ILE A 274 32.33 -18.87 42.75
N SER A 275 32.05 -18.01 43.73
CA SER A 275 32.71 -16.70 43.90
C SER A 275 34.09 -16.80 44.54
N SER A 276 34.32 -17.82 45.36
CA SER A 276 35.56 -18.01 46.09
C SER A 276 35.77 -19.48 46.43
N ARG A 277 37.04 -19.90 46.43
CA ARG A 277 37.46 -21.26 46.78
C ARG A 277 38.48 -21.23 47.90
N SER A 278 38.30 -22.08 48.90
CA SER A 278 39.34 -22.41 49.87
C SER A 278 39.70 -23.90 49.74
N TYR A 279 40.96 -24.19 49.98
CA TYR A 279 41.51 -25.54 49.88
C TYR A 279 42.11 -25.90 51.23
N LEU A 280 41.63 -26.98 51.84
CA LEU A 280 41.98 -27.37 53.20
C LEU A 280 42.57 -28.79 53.23
N ASN A 281 43.49 -29.05 54.16
CA ASN A 281 44.04 -30.38 54.40
C ASN A 281 43.04 -31.26 55.18
N SER A 282 43.38 -32.52 55.47
CA SER A 282 42.49 -33.40 56.23
C SER A 282 42.19 -32.95 57.66
N ASN A 283 42.99 -32.04 58.21
CA ASN A 283 42.81 -31.47 59.55
C ASN A 283 42.03 -30.14 59.52
N GLY A 284 41.69 -29.62 58.35
CA GLY A 284 40.97 -28.34 58.18
C GLY A 284 41.87 -27.11 58.04
N ASP A 285 43.20 -27.26 57.99
CA ASP A 285 44.12 -26.13 57.81
C ASP A 285 44.25 -25.74 56.32
N PRO A 286 44.45 -24.44 56.00
CA PRO A 286 44.66 -23.99 54.62
C PRO A 286 45.85 -24.66 53.92
N LEU A 287 45.62 -25.16 52.71
CA LEU A 287 46.67 -25.64 51.81
C LEU A 287 47.19 -24.49 50.94
N SER A 288 48.50 -24.27 50.95
CA SER A 288 49.16 -23.37 50.00
C SER A 288 49.48 -24.13 48.72
N LEU A 289 48.74 -23.86 47.64
CA LEU A 289 48.76 -24.63 46.40
C LEU A 289 49.07 -23.72 45.20
N THR A 290 49.81 -24.23 44.22
CA THR A 290 50.07 -23.56 42.94
C THR A 290 49.03 -24.00 41.92
N GLN A 291 48.32 -23.04 41.30
CA GLN A 291 47.21 -23.27 40.37
C GLN A 291 46.17 -24.28 40.87
N PRO A 292 45.53 -24.03 42.04
CA PRO A 292 44.60 -24.99 42.60
C PRO A 292 43.26 -24.98 41.86
N GLY A 293 42.69 -26.18 41.67
CA GLY A 293 41.37 -26.38 41.07
C GLY A 293 40.58 -27.46 41.81
N ILE A 294 39.28 -27.52 41.58
CA ILE A 294 38.42 -28.61 42.03
C ILE A 294 37.95 -29.35 40.78
N VAL A 295 38.19 -30.65 40.68
CA VAL A 295 37.77 -31.48 39.55
C VAL A 295 36.97 -32.69 40.04
N ARG A 296 36.28 -33.36 39.12
CA ARG A 296 35.53 -34.58 39.39
C ARG A 296 36.16 -35.75 38.62
N SER A 297 36.35 -36.87 39.30
CA SER A 297 36.86 -38.11 38.72
C SER A 297 36.33 -39.31 39.51
N GLY A 298 35.86 -40.35 38.83
CA GLY A 298 35.37 -41.58 39.46
C GLY A 298 34.16 -41.39 40.38
N GLY A 299 33.37 -40.34 40.13
CA GLY A 299 32.21 -39.99 40.96
C GLY A 299 32.53 -39.13 42.19
N LYS A 300 33.80 -38.90 42.51
CA LYS A 300 34.27 -38.12 43.67
C LYS A 300 34.83 -36.76 43.27
N TYR A 301 34.97 -35.85 44.24
CA TYR A 301 35.63 -34.56 44.06
C TYR A 301 37.10 -34.64 44.47
N TRP A 302 37.93 -33.85 43.79
CA TRP A 302 39.38 -33.85 43.98
C TRP A 302 39.93 -32.42 43.94
N ILE A 303 40.85 -32.09 44.83
CA ILE A 303 41.65 -30.86 44.81
C ILE A 303 42.84 -31.09 43.89
N GLN A 304 42.84 -30.44 42.73
CA GLN A 304 43.97 -30.41 41.80
C GLN A 304 44.96 -29.34 42.23
N HIS A 305 46.27 -29.63 42.14
CA HIS A 305 47.32 -28.61 42.21
C HIS A 305 48.55 -28.98 41.37
N GLN A 306 49.34 -27.98 41.00
CA GLN A 306 50.64 -28.18 40.38
C GLN A 306 51.76 -28.16 41.43
N TYR A 307 52.69 -29.10 41.34
CA TYR A 307 53.88 -29.17 42.19
C TYR A 307 55.05 -29.81 41.44
N ASN A 308 56.23 -29.19 41.46
CA ASN A 308 57.44 -29.68 40.77
C ASN A 308 57.22 -30.12 39.31
N GLY A 309 56.41 -29.37 38.55
CA GLY A 309 56.16 -29.66 37.13
C GLY A 309 55.18 -30.81 36.84
N GLY A 310 54.59 -31.43 37.88
CA GLY A 310 53.53 -32.44 37.76
C GLY A 310 52.20 -31.96 38.34
N THR A 311 51.09 -32.56 37.88
CA THR A 311 49.74 -32.31 38.42
C THR A 311 49.37 -33.45 39.38
N TYR A 312 49.00 -33.07 40.60
CA TYR A 312 48.63 -34.00 41.67
C TYR A 312 47.25 -33.64 42.24
N TYR A 313 46.65 -34.61 42.91
CA TYR A 313 45.29 -34.49 43.39
C TYR A 313 45.08 -35.10 44.78
N TYR A 314 44.20 -34.49 45.57
CA TYR A 314 43.72 -35.02 46.85
C TYR A 314 42.22 -35.29 46.76
N GLU A 315 41.76 -36.47 47.18
CA GLU A 315 40.31 -36.74 47.31
C GLU A 315 39.73 -35.72 48.27
N ALA A 316 38.59 -35.12 47.94
CA ALA A 316 38.06 -34.00 48.69
C ALA A 316 36.55 -34.09 48.93
N GLU A 317 36.15 -33.64 50.11
CA GLU A 317 34.78 -33.29 50.43
C GLU A 317 34.57 -31.81 50.16
N LEU A 318 33.42 -31.45 49.59
CA LEU A 318 33.07 -30.07 49.31
C LEU A 318 32.10 -29.56 50.36
N THR A 319 32.45 -28.44 50.99
CA THR A 319 31.52 -27.62 51.77
C THR A 319 31.15 -26.39 50.94
N VAL A 320 29.87 -26.25 50.61
CA VAL A 320 29.32 -25.10 49.87
C VAL A 320 28.62 -24.18 50.86
N TYR A 321 29.01 -22.91 50.87
CA TYR A 321 28.37 -21.85 51.64
C TYR A 321 27.51 -21.00 50.69
N GLY A 322 26.19 -21.17 50.79
CA GLY A 322 25.18 -20.54 49.94
C GLY A 322 24.98 -19.05 50.20
N ASP A 323 25.43 -18.51 51.33
CA ASP A 323 25.29 -17.08 51.66
C ASP A 323 26.21 -16.17 50.82
N ARG A 324 27.33 -16.74 50.37
CA ARG A 324 28.44 -16.02 49.72
C ARG A 324 28.97 -16.74 48.48
N HIS A 325 28.30 -17.80 48.03
CA HIS A 325 28.72 -18.61 46.88
C HIS A 325 30.16 -19.15 47.01
N LYS A 326 30.59 -19.45 48.25
CA LYS A 326 31.96 -19.90 48.55
C LYS A 326 32.00 -21.41 48.63
N ILE A 327 33.07 -22.03 48.16
CA ILE A 327 33.31 -23.45 48.37
C ILE A 327 34.62 -23.64 49.13
N ALA A 328 34.57 -24.49 50.16
CA ALA A 328 35.76 -25.10 50.74
C ALA A 328 35.87 -26.54 50.24
N ALA A 329 36.98 -26.87 49.59
CA ALA A 329 37.35 -28.26 49.31
C ALA A 329 38.32 -28.72 50.40
N GLN A 330 37.93 -29.71 51.19
CA GLN A 330 38.74 -30.28 52.25
C GLN A 330 39.22 -31.67 51.84
N ALA A 331 40.52 -31.90 51.88
CA ALA A 331 41.09 -33.21 51.56
C ALA A 331 40.60 -34.28 52.54
N VAL A 332 40.06 -35.39 52.05
CA VAL A 332 39.64 -36.53 52.88
C VAL A 332 40.85 -37.21 53.52
N SER A 333 41.99 -37.21 52.83
CA SER A 333 43.28 -37.64 53.34
C SER A 333 44.40 -36.78 52.77
N ASN A 334 45.54 -36.70 53.47
CA ASN A 334 46.72 -35.97 53.00
C ASN A 334 47.54 -36.75 51.95
N THR A 335 46.99 -37.82 51.38
CA THR A 335 47.65 -38.65 50.38
C THR A 335 47.44 -38.05 48.99
N ARG A 336 48.53 -37.68 48.32
CA ARG A 336 48.51 -37.19 46.94
C ARG A 336 48.43 -38.34 45.94
N VAL A 337 47.63 -38.17 44.90
CA VAL A 337 47.45 -39.11 43.78
C VAL A 337 47.95 -38.46 42.49
N ALA A 338 48.71 -39.19 41.67
CA ALA A 338 49.15 -38.71 40.37
C ALA A 338 48.04 -38.84 39.32
N GLN A 339 48.10 -38.04 38.26
CA GLN A 339 47.07 -38.06 37.21
C GLN A 339 46.84 -39.44 36.57
N ALA A 340 47.89 -40.27 36.45
CA ALA A 340 47.79 -41.62 35.87
C ALA A 340 46.99 -42.60 36.76
N ASP A 341 46.92 -42.33 38.06
CA ASP A 341 46.30 -43.21 39.06
C ASP A 341 44.86 -42.75 39.41
N MET A 342 44.34 -41.75 38.70
CA MET A 342 42.99 -41.24 38.89
C MET A 342 41.92 -42.23 38.42
N PRO A 343 40.84 -42.44 39.19
CA PRO A 343 39.75 -43.31 38.78
C PRO A 343 38.91 -42.67 37.66
N GLY A 344 39.21 -42.98 36.39
CA GLY A 344 38.40 -42.55 35.24
C GLY A 344 38.74 -41.16 34.69
N GLY A 345 37.86 -40.61 33.85
CA GLY A 345 38.06 -39.32 33.20
C GLY A 345 37.95 -38.14 34.18
N ILE A 346 38.86 -37.17 34.04
CA ILE A 346 38.92 -35.97 34.88
C ILE A 346 38.09 -34.86 34.22
N SER A 347 37.15 -34.26 34.97
CA SER A 347 36.35 -33.14 34.48
C SER A 347 37.16 -31.85 34.35
N SER A 348 36.60 -30.87 33.64
CA SER A 348 37.02 -29.48 33.79
C SER A 348 36.87 -29.00 35.25
N ALA A 349 37.54 -27.90 35.58
CA ALA A 349 37.41 -27.28 36.90
C ALA A 349 35.93 -26.97 37.19
N LEU A 350 35.49 -27.31 38.40
CA LEU A 350 34.11 -27.15 38.84
C LEU A 350 33.79 -25.66 38.96
N GLU A 351 33.10 -25.06 38.00
CA GLU A 351 32.77 -23.62 38.01
C GLU A 351 31.51 -23.28 38.82
N TYR A 352 30.62 -24.27 39.02
CA TYR A 352 29.35 -24.11 39.70
C TYR A 352 29.19 -25.09 40.87
N ALA A 353 28.50 -24.66 41.93
CA ALA A 353 28.23 -25.50 43.08
C ALA A 353 27.27 -26.66 42.72
N PRO A 354 27.50 -27.87 43.25
CA PRO A 354 26.61 -29.01 43.01
C PRO A 354 25.25 -28.83 43.69
N SER A 355 24.18 -29.27 43.00
CA SER A 355 22.84 -29.32 43.58
C SER A 355 22.70 -30.52 44.54
N VAL A 356 22.14 -30.29 45.72
CA VAL A 356 21.82 -31.33 46.70
C VAL A 356 20.33 -31.22 47.05
N SER A 357 19.66 -32.36 47.08
CA SER A 357 18.23 -32.45 47.38
C SER A 357 17.95 -32.36 48.88
N LYS A 358 16.81 -31.77 49.27
CA LYS A 358 16.28 -31.75 50.66
C LYS A 358 16.07 -33.16 51.22
N ALA A 359 15.99 -34.19 50.36
CA ALA A 359 15.89 -35.59 50.77
C ALA A 359 17.23 -36.21 51.24
N SER A 360 18.28 -35.40 51.48
CA SER A 360 19.53 -35.88 52.07
C SER A 360 19.29 -36.36 53.51
N ALA A 361 20.05 -37.37 53.95
CA ALA A 361 19.81 -38.08 55.22
C ALA A 361 19.96 -37.19 56.47
N ASP A 362 20.72 -36.08 56.36
CA ASP A 362 21.11 -35.21 57.47
C ASP A 362 20.79 -33.73 57.14
N TYR A 363 19.49 -33.41 57.07
CA TYR A 363 19.00 -32.03 57.02
C TYR A 363 18.86 -31.48 58.44
N SER A 364 19.36 -30.26 58.68
CA SER A 364 19.14 -29.52 59.93
C SER A 364 18.77 -28.07 59.64
N LEU A 365 17.79 -27.55 60.35
CA LEU A 365 17.36 -26.15 60.31
C LEU A 365 17.49 -25.54 61.70
N THR A 366 18.25 -24.46 61.82
CA THR A 366 18.33 -23.66 63.04
C THR A 366 17.87 -22.23 62.78
N LEU A 367 16.92 -21.76 63.60
CA LEU A 367 16.39 -20.40 63.53
C LEU A 367 16.55 -19.74 64.91
N ASP A 368 17.19 -18.56 64.96
CA ASP A 368 17.52 -17.86 66.21
C ASP A 368 18.29 -18.74 67.23
N GLY A 369 19.05 -19.72 66.73
CA GLY A 369 19.79 -20.69 67.54
C GLY A 369 18.97 -21.86 68.11
N THR A 370 17.68 -21.95 67.79
CA THR A 370 16.81 -23.08 68.14
C THR A 370 16.74 -24.08 67.00
N ASP A 371 16.75 -25.38 67.31
CA ASP A 371 16.56 -26.45 66.31
C ASP A 371 15.09 -26.51 65.88
N GLU A 372 14.84 -26.20 64.62
CA GLU A 372 13.53 -26.15 63.97
C GLU A 372 13.40 -27.22 62.86
N THR A 373 14.30 -28.20 62.83
CA THR A 373 14.39 -29.23 61.78
C THR A 373 13.08 -29.99 61.54
N SER A 374 12.26 -30.18 62.59
CA SER A 374 10.98 -30.90 62.51
C SER A 374 9.75 -29.99 62.42
N ASN A 375 9.92 -28.67 62.28
CA ASN A 375 8.82 -27.73 62.25
C ASN A 375 8.12 -27.75 60.88
N ALA A 376 6.89 -28.28 60.85
CA ALA A 376 6.11 -28.41 59.61
C ALA A 376 5.69 -27.07 58.99
N ASN A 377 5.76 -25.97 59.76
CA ASN A 377 5.43 -24.63 59.27
C ASN A 377 6.64 -23.92 58.64
N MET A 378 7.82 -24.55 58.60
CA MET A 378 9.04 -23.95 58.06
C MET A 378 9.54 -24.71 56.83
N GLU A 379 9.90 -23.97 55.79
CA GLU A 379 10.47 -24.53 54.57
C GLU A 379 11.64 -23.70 54.04
N LEU A 380 12.71 -24.36 53.57
CA LEU A 380 13.77 -23.70 52.82
C LEU A 380 13.31 -23.44 51.39
N VAL A 381 13.32 -22.18 50.97
CA VAL A 381 12.97 -21.74 49.62
C VAL A 381 14.13 -21.00 48.97
N HIS A 382 14.24 -21.08 47.64
CA HIS A 382 15.22 -20.35 46.86
C HIS A 382 14.51 -19.27 46.05
N LEU A 383 14.80 -18.01 46.37
CA LEU A 383 14.15 -16.84 45.76
C LEU A 383 15.24 -15.82 45.40
N GLY A 384 15.20 -15.30 44.17
CA GLY A 384 16.12 -14.23 43.76
C GLY A 384 17.62 -14.56 43.90
N GLY A 385 18.02 -15.83 43.85
CA GLY A 385 19.42 -16.25 44.01
C GLY A 385 19.91 -16.36 45.45
N TYR A 386 19.02 -16.23 46.44
CA TYR A 386 19.32 -16.45 47.85
C TYR A 386 18.40 -17.51 48.45
N TYR A 387 18.86 -18.12 49.54
CA TYR A 387 18.06 -19.05 50.33
C TYR A 387 17.35 -18.32 51.45
N TYR A 388 16.10 -18.72 51.69
CA TYR A 388 15.27 -18.19 52.76
C TYR A 388 14.55 -19.32 53.51
N VAL A 389 14.34 -19.12 54.79
CA VAL A 389 13.37 -19.90 55.58
C VAL A 389 12.02 -19.20 55.44
N GLU A 390 11.07 -19.86 54.77
CA GLU A 390 9.66 -19.52 54.74
C GLU A 390 9.03 -20.07 56.03
N GLU A 391 8.53 -19.21 56.93
CA GLU A 391 7.78 -19.59 58.13
C GLU A 391 6.31 -19.20 57.94
N GLN A 392 5.40 -20.18 58.09
CA GLN A 392 3.98 -19.92 58.16
C GLN A 392 3.60 -19.42 59.57
N ILE A 393 3.39 -18.11 59.71
CA ILE A 393 3.03 -17.47 60.99
C ILE A 393 1.57 -17.75 61.35
N SER A 394 0.68 -17.75 60.35
CA SER A 394 -0.74 -18.05 60.54
C SER A 394 -1.34 -18.68 59.28
N ALA A 395 -2.62 -19.07 59.32
CA ALA A 395 -3.29 -19.59 58.14
C ALA A 395 -3.20 -18.59 56.99
N GLY A 396 -2.50 -18.99 55.94
CA GLY A 396 -2.19 -18.13 54.82
C GLY A 396 -0.97 -17.22 55.01
N GLN A 397 -0.64 -16.69 56.19
CA GLN A 397 0.44 -15.69 56.34
C GLN A 397 1.84 -16.29 56.44
N TYR A 398 2.76 -15.84 55.57
CA TYR A 398 4.16 -16.30 55.54
C TYR A 398 5.16 -15.17 55.83
N ALA A 399 6.26 -15.50 56.48
CA ALA A 399 7.45 -14.64 56.59
C ALA A 399 8.67 -15.33 55.98
N TYR A 400 9.59 -14.52 55.48
CA TYR A 400 10.80 -14.98 54.79
C TYR A 400 12.03 -14.44 55.50
N TYR A 401 12.85 -15.34 56.03
CA TYR A 401 14.08 -15.02 56.75
C TYR A 401 15.27 -15.46 55.93
N ARG A 402 16.27 -14.58 55.76
CA ARG A 402 17.49 -14.95 55.01
C ARG A 402 18.17 -16.14 55.68
N ALA A 403 18.51 -17.14 54.87
CA ALA A 403 19.12 -18.37 55.35
C ALA A 403 20.55 -18.51 54.81
N ASP A 404 21.48 -18.78 55.71
CA ASP A 404 22.81 -19.26 55.38
C ASP A 404 22.73 -20.78 55.24
N VAL A 405 22.95 -21.28 54.03
CA VAL A 405 22.90 -22.71 53.73
C VAL A 405 24.31 -23.24 53.58
N THR A 406 24.67 -24.20 54.42
CA THR A 406 25.93 -24.94 54.30
C THR A 406 25.63 -26.36 53.83
N ILE A 407 26.18 -26.74 52.69
CA ILE A 407 26.00 -28.06 52.09
C ILE A 407 27.32 -28.81 52.17
N LYS A 408 27.29 -30.06 52.59
CA LYS A 408 28.45 -30.97 52.47
C LYS A 408 28.14 -32.10 51.50
N THR A 409 29.05 -32.36 50.56
CA THR A 409 28.86 -33.36 49.51
C THR A 409 30.17 -33.99 49.06
N GLY A 410 30.10 -35.23 48.60
CA GLY A 410 31.24 -36.03 48.15
C GLY A 410 31.84 -36.97 49.21
N GLY A 411 31.33 -36.93 50.45
CA GLY A 411 31.66 -37.87 51.54
C GLY A 411 30.71 -39.07 51.63
N ALA A 412 30.69 -39.75 52.79
CA ALA A 412 29.84 -40.93 53.03
C ALA A 412 28.33 -40.61 53.06
N GLN A 413 27.97 -39.39 53.44
CA GLN A 413 26.60 -38.85 53.44
C GLN A 413 26.63 -37.40 52.95
N ASN A 414 25.53 -36.95 52.34
CA ASN A 414 25.34 -35.54 52.01
C ASN A 414 24.52 -34.89 53.13
N SER A 415 24.94 -33.73 53.61
CA SER A 415 24.22 -32.98 54.66
C SER A 415 23.88 -31.57 54.21
N ILE A 416 22.76 -31.04 54.68
CA ILE A 416 22.36 -29.65 54.48
C ILE A 416 22.09 -29.04 55.85
N ALA A 417 22.87 -28.03 56.22
CA ALA A 417 22.64 -27.23 57.41
C ALA A 417 22.15 -25.84 57.01
N VAL A 418 20.98 -25.47 57.49
CA VAL A 418 20.37 -24.16 57.29
C VAL A 418 20.42 -23.40 58.60
N THR A 419 20.96 -22.20 58.60
CA THR A 419 20.95 -21.30 59.75
C THR A 419 20.31 -19.98 59.33
N SER A 420 19.39 -19.47 60.13
CA SER A 420 18.68 -18.23 59.85
C SER A 420 18.39 -17.46 61.13
N ASP A 421 18.03 -16.18 60.99
CA ASP A 421 17.61 -15.30 62.08
C ASP A 421 16.31 -14.59 61.70
N ARG A 422 15.43 -14.35 62.70
CA ARG A 422 14.18 -13.60 62.48
C ARG A 422 14.37 -12.09 62.33
N SER A 423 15.62 -11.60 62.35
CA SER A 423 15.94 -10.17 62.26
C SER A 423 16.00 -9.65 60.83
N GLN A 424 16.11 -10.54 59.83
CA GLN A 424 16.25 -10.20 58.41
C GLN A 424 15.04 -10.61 57.58
N VAL A 425 13.95 -9.84 57.67
CA VAL A 425 12.77 -10.00 56.81
C VAL A 425 13.03 -9.34 55.44
N ILE A 426 12.61 -10.00 54.36
CA ILE A 426 12.60 -9.38 53.02
C ILE A 426 11.62 -8.21 53.02
N SER A 427 12.09 -6.98 52.81
CA SER A 427 11.20 -5.88 52.43
C SER A 427 10.90 -5.97 50.94
N VAL A 428 9.62 -5.94 50.59
CA VAL A 428 9.13 -5.89 49.20
C VAL A 428 8.60 -4.49 48.88
N SER A 429 8.72 -4.08 47.62
CA SER A 429 8.11 -2.87 47.07
C SER A 429 7.19 -3.23 45.92
N ASP A 430 6.05 -2.54 45.81
CA ASP A 430 5.12 -2.71 44.68
C ASP A 430 5.83 -2.45 43.35
N GLN A 431 5.53 -3.30 42.38
CA GLN A 431 6.03 -3.21 41.00
C GLN A 431 4.84 -3.04 40.05
N PRO A 432 4.32 -1.81 39.90
CA PRO A 432 3.13 -1.55 39.08
C PRO A 432 3.42 -1.60 37.57
N TYR A 433 4.67 -1.85 37.18
CA TYR A 433 5.13 -1.75 35.80
C TYR A 433 5.81 -3.03 35.30
N VAL A 434 5.51 -3.41 34.06
CA VAL A 434 6.18 -4.51 33.34
C VAL A 434 6.74 -4.06 32.00
N SER A 435 7.72 -4.80 31.48
CA SER A 435 8.23 -4.66 30.11
C SER A 435 7.68 -5.77 29.21
N GLY A 436 7.59 -5.50 27.91
CA GLY A 436 6.99 -6.40 26.96
C GLY A 436 7.43 -6.13 25.52
N SER A 437 6.64 -6.65 24.57
CA SER A 437 6.74 -6.27 23.17
C SER A 437 5.91 -5.02 22.88
N SER A 438 6.30 -4.27 21.87
CA SER A 438 5.53 -3.16 21.31
C SER A 438 5.30 -3.40 19.82
N VAL A 439 4.10 -3.11 19.33
CA VAL A 439 3.79 -3.02 17.90
C VAL A 439 3.64 -1.54 17.55
N ALA A 440 4.66 -0.98 16.89
CA ALA A 440 4.63 0.39 16.40
C ALA A 440 4.01 0.42 15.01
N HIS A 441 2.86 1.06 14.88
CA HIS A 441 2.19 1.28 13.60
C HIS A 441 2.79 2.48 12.87
N LEU A 442 3.00 2.34 11.57
CA LEU A 442 3.50 3.36 10.66
C LEU A 442 2.31 4.13 10.07
N ASP A 443 1.66 4.91 10.93
CA ASP A 443 0.54 5.77 10.57
C ASP A 443 0.84 7.22 10.97
N PRO A 444 0.88 8.18 10.02
CA PRO A 444 1.13 9.59 10.33
C PRO A 444 0.05 10.23 11.21
N GLU A 445 -1.16 9.66 11.28
CA GLU A 445 -2.21 10.11 12.20
C GLU A 445 -1.94 9.65 13.65
N ASN A 446 -1.09 8.64 13.83
CA ASN A 446 -0.69 8.14 15.14
C ASN A 446 0.43 9.00 15.76
N ASN A 447 0.03 9.98 16.56
CA ASN A 447 0.93 10.87 17.30
C ASN A 447 1.79 10.18 18.39
N ASN A 448 1.57 8.90 18.66
CA ASN A 448 2.33 8.14 19.66
C ASN A 448 3.65 7.58 19.10
N VAL A 449 3.85 7.62 17.77
CA VAL A 449 5.02 7.04 17.11
C VAL A 449 5.86 8.13 16.46
N GLN A 450 7.03 8.39 17.03
CA GLN A 450 8.06 9.21 16.40
C GLN A 450 9.01 8.32 15.60
N VAL A 451 9.15 8.61 14.30
CA VAL A 451 10.11 7.91 13.43
C VAL A 451 11.36 8.75 13.24
N ASN A 452 12.50 8.20 13.64
CA ASN A 452 13.82 8.75 13.35
C ASN A 452 14.45 7.94 12.22
N TYR A 453 15.01 8.63 11.24
CA TYR A 453 15.73 8.05 10.12
C TYR A 453 17.22 8.27 10.29
N VAL A 454 18.03 7.24 10.05
CA VAL A 454 19.49 7.29 10.10
C VAL A 454 20.05 6.81 8.76
N GLU A 455 20.73 7.71 8.06
CA GLU A 455 21.45 7.43 6.82
C GLU A 455 22.68 6.56 7.07
N LEU A 456 23.13 5.86 6.03
CA LEU A 456 24.36 5.07 6.07
C LEU A 456 25.59 5.93 6.40
N ALA A 457 25.57 7.20 5.97
CA ALA A 457 26.60 8.20 6.29
C ALA A 457 26.57 8.71 7.75
N GLY A 458 25.56 8.30 8.54
CA GLY A 458 25.39 8.67 9.94
C GLY A 458 24.52 9.90 10.19
N GLY A 459 24.03 10.58 9.14
CA GLY A 459 23.05 11.66 9.24
C GLY A 459 21.75 11.16 9.87
N THR A 460 21.16 11.92 10.79
CA THR A 460 19.90 11.56 11.45
C THR A 460 18.85 12.63 11.24
N SER A 461 17.68 12.23 10.73
CA SER A 461 16.48 13.07 10.64
C SER A 461 15.45 12.56 11.64
N THR A 462 14.89 13.43 12.45
CA THR A 462 13.91 13.06 13.47
C THR A 462 12.50 13.39 13.01
N ASP A 463 11.54 12.57 13.41
CA ASP A 463 10.12 12.77 13.16
C ASP A 463 9.78 12.95 11.67
N VAL A 464 10.22 11.98 10.87
CA VAL A 464 10.16 12.04 9.40
C VAL A 464 8.82 11.59 8.82
N MET A 465 7.92 10.99 9.59
CA MET A 465 6.70 10.37 9.05
C MET A 465 5.66 11.42 8.61
N ARG A 466 5.14 11.31 7.40
CA ARG A 466 4.11 12.17 6.79
C ARG A 466 3.15 11.32 5.95
N SER A 467 2.01 11.88 5.56
CA SER A 467 1.12 11.28 4.55
C SER A 467 1.43 11.85 3.17
N ASP A 468 1.35 11.03 2.12
CA ASP A 468 1.37 11.49 0.73
C ASP A 468 -0.05 11.87 0.24
N GLU A 469 -0.16 12.30 -1.03
CA GLU A 469 -1.44 12.73 -1.64
C GLU A 469 -2.51 11.62 -1.68
N ASN A 470 -2.10 10.35 -1.61
CA ASN A 470 -2.98 9.19 -1.60
C ASN A 470 -3.34 8.74 -0.17
N GLY A 471 -2.78 9.38 0.85
CA GLY A 471 -2.96 9.03 2.25
C GLY A 471 -2.02 7.91 2.73
N ASP A 472 -1.07 7.45 1.92
CA ASP A 472 -0.08 6.47 2.35
C ASP A 472 1.01 7.14 3.21
N TYR A 473 1.59 6.40 4.15
CA TYR A 473 2.72 6.90 4.92
C TYR A 473 3.99 7.01 4.04
N ILE A 474 4.71 8.12 4.22
CA ILE A 474 6.02 8.39 3.65
C ILE A 474 6.94 8.94 4.75
N PHE A 475 8.23 8.67 4.62
CA PHE A 475 9.27 9.30 5.44
C PHE A 475 9.92 10.41 4.63
N HIS A 476 9.75 11.64 5.07
CA HIS A 476 10.34 12.82 4.47
C HIS A 476 11.77 13.01 5.02
N ILE A 477 12.78 12.82 4.19
CA ILE A 477 14.19 12.73 4.58
C ILE A 477 14.99 13.84 3.88
N GLY A 478 14.83 15.08 4.35
CA GLY A 478 15.62 16.23 3.90
C GLY A 478 15.31 16.77 2.49
N GLU A 479 15.78 17.99 2.22
CA GLU A 479 15.68 18.67 0.92
C GLU A 479 16.79 18.22 -0.04
N TYR A 480 16.43 17.92 -1.28
CA TYR A 480 17.41 17.66 -2.32
C TYR A 480 18.12 18.96 -2.71
N VAL A 481 19.45 18.96 -2.75
CA VAL A 481 20.30 20.17 -2.89
C VAL A 481 20.28 20.77 -4.32
N ASN A 482 19.33 20.39 -5.18
CA ASN A 482 19.23 20.91 -6.57
C ASN A 482 18.09 21.92 -6.78
N GLY A 483 17.66 22.64 -5.74
CA GLY A 483 16.97 23.93 -5.88
C GLY A 483 15.50 23.91 -6.33
N ASP A 484 14.86 22.74 -6.44
CA ASP A 484 13.46 22.62 -6.92
C ASP A 484 12.48 22.11 -5.85
N GLY A 485 12.88 22.12 -4.58
CA GLY A 485 12.00 21.72 -3.46
C GLY A 485 11.63 20.23 -3.40
N ALA A 486 12.29 19.37 -4.19
CA ALA A 486 12.06 17.93 -4.15
C ALA A 486 12.68 17.32 -2.87
N TYR A 487 11.92 16.47 -2.18
CA TYR A 487 12.37 15.78 -0.96
C TYR A 487 12.71 14.33 -1.26
N LYS A 488 13.71 13.76 -0.56
CA LYS A 488 13.91 12.31 -0.56
C LYS A 488 12.81 11.70 0.30
N THR A 489 12.00 10.82 -0.27
CA THR A 489 10.98 10.09 0.49
C THR A 489 11.40 8.64 0.70
N ALA A 490 10.89 7.98 1.74
CA ALA A 490 11.07 6.55 1.90
C ALA A 490 9.84 5.84 2.46
N LYS A 491 9.70 4.55 2.19
CA LYS A 491 8.71 3.65 2.77
C LYS A 491 9.41 2.40 3.31
N VAL A 492 8.90 1.80 4.39
CA VAL A 492 9.36 0.47 4.84
C VAL A 492 8.67 -0.59 4.01
N ILE A 493 9.46 -1.50 3.45
CA ILE A 493 8.99 -2.63 2.67
C ILE A 493 9.63 -3.93 3.13
N ARG A 494 9.08 -5.05 2.65
CA ARG A 494 9.63 -6.39 2.80
C ARG A 494 9.80 -7.03 1.44
N ASN A 495 10.97 -7.59 1.15
CA ASN A 495 11.21 -8.31 -0.10
C ASN A 495 10.62 -9.75 -0.05
N GLN A 496 10.67 -10.46 -1.18
CA GLN A 496 10.19 -11.86 -1.29
C GLN A 496 10.87 -12.82 -0.31
N ASN A 497 12.11 -12.53 0.09
CA ASN A 497 12.89 -13.35 1.03
C ASN A 497 12.57 -13.03 2.50
N GLY A 498 11.69 -12.05 2.74
CA GLY A 498 11.25 -11.67 4.07
C GLY A 498 12.17 -10.67 4.79
N GLN A 499 13.16 -10.09 4.11
CA GLN A 499 14.04 -9.07 4.65
C GLN A 499 13.37 -7.68 4.57
N TYR A 500 13.49 -6.91 5.65
CA TYR A 500 13.05 -5.52 5.68
C TYR A 500 14.01 -4.62 4.91
N MET A 501 13.46 -3.69 4.14
CA MET A 501 14.21 -2.71 3.37
C MET A 501 13.53 -1.34 3.45
N LEU A 502 14.30 -0.29 3.19
CA LEU A 502 13.82 1.06 2.94
C LEU A 502 13.78 1.28 1.43
N GLN A 503 12.59 1.47 0.89
CA GLN A 503 12.40 1.93 -0.47
C GLN A 503 12.49 3.45 -0.45
N THR A 504 13.57 4.03 -0.97
CA THR A 504 13.74 5.48 -1.06
C THR A 504 13.48 5.96 -2.48
N VAL A 505 12.84 7.11 -2.62
CA VAL A 505 12.65 7.80 -3.88
C VAL A 505 13.49 9.08 -3.86
N ASN A 506 14.47 9.17 -4.76
CA ASN A 506 15.39 10.32 -4.81
C ASN A 506 14.93 11.37 -5.84
N GLY A 507 14.41 12.51 -5.35
CA GLY A 507 14.27 13.75 -6.13
C GLY A 507 13.36 13.68 -7.37
N ALA A 508 13.40 14.73 -8.20
CA ALA A 508 12.45 15.01 -9.28
C ALA A 508 12.27 13.90 -10.34
N ALA A 509 13.23 12.98 -10.46
CA ALA A 509 13.20 11.86 -11.41
C ALA A 509 12.77 10.52 -10.78
N GLU A 510 12.45 10.49 -9.48
CA GLU A 510 11.86 9.34 -8.76
C GLU A 510 12.63 8.02 -8.90
N VAL A 511 13.96 8.04 -8.86
CA VAL A 511 14.73 6.79 -8.86
C VAL A 511 14.49 6.05 -7.54
N VAL A 512 13.96 4.83 -7.65
CA VAL A 512 13.69 3.95 -6.52
C VAL A 512 14.95 3.17 -6.15
N LEU A 513 15.42 3.33 -4.92
CA LEU A 513 16.54 2.57 -4.35
C LEU A 513 16.07 1.79 -3.12
N TYR A 514 16.66 0.61 -2.89
CA TYR A 514 16.31 -0.26 -1.78
C TYR A 514 17.50 -0.45 -0.84
N TYR A 515 17.42 0.12 0.35
CA TYR A 515 18.45 -0.05 1.37
C TYR A 515 18.04 -1.17 2.32
N PRO A 516 18.91 -2.16 2.61
CA PRO A 516 18.66 -3.07 3.72
C PRO A 516 18.38 -2.30 5.01
N LEU A 517 17.30 -2.65 5.72
CA LEU A 517 16.87 -1.92 6.91
C LEU A 517 17.30 -2.63 8.18
N SER A 518 17.96 -1.90 9.08
CA SER A 518 18.06 -2.24 10.50
C SER A 518 17.18 -1.27 11.28
N TYR A 519 16.38 -1.76 12.23
CA TYR A 519 15.48 -0.90 12.99
C TYR A 519 15.47 -1.26 14.47
N SER A 520 15.08 -0.28 15.29
CA SER A 520 14.74 -0.47 16.70
C SER A 520 13.47 0.28 17.04
N VAL A 521 12.58 -0.36 17.81
CA VAL A 521 11.39 0.26 18.39
C VAL A 521 11.56 0.21 19.90
N SER A 522 11.45 1.37 20.56
CA SER A 522 11.41 1.48 22.01
C SER A 522 10.21 2.33 22.41
N THR A 523 9.26 1.73 23.11
CA THR A 523 8.06 2.38 23.61
C THR A 523 8.14 2.59 25.11
N ASN A 524 7.89 3.82 25.55
CA ASN A 524 7.55 4.10 26.93
C ASN A 524 6.02 4.24 27.01
N VAL A 525 5.38 3.27 27.67
CA VAL A 525 3.91 3.19 27.72
C VAL A 525 3.32 4.24 28.66
N GLU A 526 4.06 4.67 29.69
CA GLU A 526 3.58 5.67 30.66
C GLU A 526 3.24 7.03 30.01
N ASN A 527 3.94 7.40 28.94
CA ASN A 527 3.68 8.61 28.18
C ASN A 527 3.21 8.34 26.75
N ASN A 528 2.82 7.09 26.45
CA ASN A 528 2.42 6.63 25.12
C ASN A 528 3.37 7.09 24.01
N ARG A 529 4.69 7.06 24.26
CA ARG A 529 5.69 7.52 23.29
C ARG A 529 6.55 6.37 22.81
N SER A 530 6.46 6.11 21.52
CA SER A 530 7.27 5.16 20.79
C SER A 530 8.29 5.87 19.94
N ILE A 531 9.56 5.51 20.13
CA ILE A 531 10.65 5.97 19.26
C ILE A 531 11.03 4.80 18.37
N LEU A 532 10.72 4.92 17.09
CA LEU A 532 11.16 4.02 16.04
C LEU A 532 12.37 4.63 15.34
N THR A 533 13.50 3.95 15.38
CA THR A 533 14.70 4.34 14.63
C THR A 533 14.91 3.40 13.46
N LEU A 534 14.86 3.93 12.25
CA LEU A 534 15.12 3.24 11.00
C LEU A 534 16.53 3.58 10.53
N ARG A 535 17.35 2.59 10.21
CA ARG A 535 18.75 2.77 9.78
C ARG A 535 19.03 2.05 8.48
N GLU A 536 19.59 2.76 7.52
CA GLU A 536 20.22 2.15 6.32
C GLU A 536 21.39 1.26 6.80
N ALA A 537 21.23 -0.06 6.67
CA ALA A 537 22.19 -1.03 7.20
C ALA A 537 23.36 -1.33 6.25
N ASP A 538 23.15 -1.10 4.95
CA ASP A 538 24.15 -1.34 3.90
C ASP A 538 23.86 -0.42 2.69
N VAL A 539 24.72 -0.48 1.68
CA VAL A 539 24.58 0.25 0.42
C VAL A 539 23.26 -0.07 -0.29
N ALA A 540 22.78 0.91 -1.06
CA ALA A 540 21.59 0.78 -1.87
C ALA A 540 21.68 -0.41 -2.84
N GLN A 541 20.60 -1.19 -2.90
CA GLN A 541 20.38 -2.24 -3.87
C GLN A 541 19.27 -1.82 -4.83
N ARG A 542 19.30 -2.39 -6.04
CA ARG A 542 18.24 -2.21 -7.04
C ARG A 542 17.45 -3.51 -7.11
N LEU A 543 16.13 -3.39 -7.22
CA LEU A 543 15.24 -4.52 -7.46
C LEU A 543 14.61 -4.33 -8.83
N ARG A 544 14.86 -5.29 -9.72
CA ARG A 544 14.31 -5.25 -11.06
C ARG A 544 12.83 -5.62 -10.99
N ASN A 545 11.98 -4.71 -11.43
CA ASN A 545 10.54 -4.87 -11.50
C ASN A 545 10.03 -4.19 -12.76
N PRO A 546 9.30 -4.86 -13.65
CA PRO A 546 8.98 -6.29 -13.63
C PRO A 546 10.24 -7.16 -13.91
N PRO A 547 10.20 -8.47 -13.63
CA PRO A 547 11.34 -9.37 -13.84
C PRO A 547 11.89 -9.36 -15.28
N ASP A 548 10.99 -9.20 -16.26
CA ASP A 548 11.26 -9.16 -17.70
C ASP A 548 10.80 -7.80 -18.29
N PRO A 549 11.54 -6.70 -18.07
CA PRO A 549 11.08 -5.35 -18.42
C PRO A 549 10.88 -5.15 -19.92
N LEU A 550 11.74 -5.74 -20.77
CA LEU A 550 11.60 -5.65 -22.23
C LEU A 550 10.29 -6.26 -22.74
N ALA A 551 9.85 -7.38 -22.15
CA ALA A 551 8.62 -8.03 -22.56
C ALA A 551 7.39 -7.17 -22.25
N VAL A 552 7.39 -6.48 -21.10
CA VAL A 552 6.30 -5.58 -20.73
C VAL A 552 6.28 -4.33 -21.60
N ILE A 553 7.43 -3.76 -21.94
CA ILE A 553 7.52 -2.62 -22.87
C ILE A 553 7.05 -3.03 -24.27
N ASP A 554 7.44 -4.21 -24.76
CA ASP A 554 7.01 -4.71 -26.07
C ASP A 554 5.47 -4.90 -26.11
N GLN A 555 4.86 -5.34 -25.00
CA GLN A 555 3.40 -5.41 -24.86
C GLN A 555 2.76 -4.01 -24.86
N ALA A 556 3.34 -3.04 -24.16
CA ALA A 556 2.86 -1.67 -24.14
C ALA A 556 2.90 -1.02 -25.54
N ILE A 557 4.01 -1.18 -26.28
CA ILE A 557 4.15 -0.71 -27.66
C ILE A 557 3.08 -1.36 -28.55
N SER A 558 2.91 -2.68 -28.44
CA SER A 558 1.91 -3.41 -29.23
C SER A 558 0.49 -2.93 -28.98
N ARG A 559 0.14 -2.54 -27.75
CA ARG A 559 -1.18 -1.96 -27.43
C ARG A 559 -1.39 -0.60 -28.08
N VAL A 560 -0.38 0.27 -28.03
CA VAL A 560 -0.42 1.57 -28.70
C VAL A 560 -0.57 1.41 -30.21
N ASP A 561 0.19 0.50 -30.82
CA ASP A 561 0.10 0.23 -32.26
C ASP A 561 -1.24 -0.35 -32.68
N ALA A 562 -1.84 -1.24 -31.87
CA ALA A 562 -3.18 -1.74 -32.12
C ALA A 562 -4.21 -0.60 -32.16
N LYS A 563 -4.15 0.33 -31.20
CA LYS A 563 -5.08 1.47 -31.17
C LYS A 563 -4.88 2.42 -32.34
N ARG A 564 -3.63 2.69 -32.74
CA ARG A 564 -3.31 3.48 -33.94
C ARG A 564 -3.87 2.81 -35.20
N GLY A 565 -3.78 1.48 -35.29
CA GLY A 565 -4.37 0.70 -36.37
C GLY A 565 -5.90 0.84 -36.44
N GLU A 566 -6.59 0.78 -35.29
CA GLU A 566 -8.03 1.00 -35.20
C GLU A 566 -8.44 2.39 -35.67
N LEU A 567 -7.75 3.45 -35.20
CA LEU A 567 -8.03 4.83 -35.60
C LEU A 567 -7.76 5.05 -37.09
N GLY A 568 -6.68 4.50 -37.64
CA GLY A 568 -6.41 4.56 -39.07
C GLY A 568 -7.46 3.84 -39.92
N ALA A 569 -7.99 2.71 -39.45
CA ALA A 569 -9.10 2.02 -40.12
C ALA A 569 -10.40 2.84 -40.07
N LEU A 570 -10.67 3.48 -38.94
CA LEU A 570 -11.80 4.39 -38.75
C LEU A 570 -11.72 5.59 -39.70
N GLU A 571 -10.56 6.24 -39.83
CA GLU A 571 -10.35 7.34 -40.77
C GLU A 571 -10.66 6.93 -42.21
N ASN A 572 -10.15 5.77 -42.64
CA ASN A 572 -10.43 5.23 -43.97
C ASN A 572 -11.94 5.01 -44.20
N ARG A 573 -12.64 4.50 -43.17
CA ARG A 573 -14.10 4.30 -43.21
C ARG A 573 -14.85 5.62 -43.28
N LEU A 574 -14.49 6.61 -42.46
CA LEU A 574 -15.09 7.95 -42.47
C LEU A 574 -14.88 8.66 -43.82
N GLN A 575 -13.68 8.59 -44.39
CA GLN A 575 -13.41 9.14 -45.72
C GLN A 575 -14.27 8.47 -46.81
N SER A 576 -14.47 7.15 -46.72
CA SER A 576 -15.36 6.43 -47.64
C SER A 576 -16.82 6.86 -47.48
N LEU A 577 -17.29 7.06 -46.26
CA LEU A 577 -18.63 7.56 -45.96
C LEU A 577 -18.83 8.98 -46.48
N ILE A 578 -17.86 9.89 -46.30
CA ILE A 578 -17.92 11.25 -46.85
C ILE A 578 -18.09 11.21 -48.38
N ARG A 579 -17.30 10.39 -49.09
CA ARG A 579 -17.41 10.24 -50.56
C ARG A 579 -18.78 9.70 -50.96
N SER A 580 -19.28 8.68 -50.26
CA SER A 580 -20.59 8.07 -50.53
C SER A 580 -21.76 9.03 -50.27
N ASN A 581 -21.72 9.75 -49.15
CA ASN A 581 -22.72 10.75 -48.77
C ASN A 581 -22.73 11.92 -49.75
N THR A 582 -21.54 12.37 -50.18
CA THR A 582 -21.41 13.44 -51.18
C THR A 582 -22.03 13.01 -52.51
N GLN A 583 -21.74 11.79 -52.98
CA GLN A 583 -22.33 11.27 -54.21
C GLN A 583 -23.86 11.11 -54.10
N THR A 584 -24.35 10.62 -52.97
CA THR A 584 -25.79 10.47 -52.71
C THR A 584 -26.48 11.83 -52.67
N SER A 585 -25.87 12.81 -52.01
CA SER A 585 -26.35 14.20 -51.98
C SER A 585 -26.46 14.80 -53.38
N ILE A 586 -25.47 14.58 -54.25
CA ILE A 586 -25.50 15.01 -55.67
C ILE A 586 -26.66 14.34 -56.43
N ASN A 587 -26.83 13.02 -56.25
CA ASN A 587 -27.91 12.27 -56.90
C ASN A 587 -29.29 12.74 -56.45
N LEU A 588 -29.47 13.03 -55.16
CA LEU A 588 -30.71 13.59 -54.59
C LEU A 588 -30.93 15.02 -55.08
N ALA A 589 -29.88 15.84 -55.19
CA ALA A 589 -29.97 17.21 -55.71
C ALA A 589 -30.39 17.21 -57.19
N THR A 590 -29.86 16.29 -58.01
CA THR A 590 -30.28 16.11 -59.40
C THR A 590 -31.73 15.62 -59.49
N SER A 591 -32.14 14.71 -58.59
CA SER A 591 -33.52 14.24 -58.52
C SER A 591 -34.48 15.36 -58.12
N ARG A 592 -34.08 16.23 -57.18
CA ARG A 592 -34.84 17.42 -56.78
C ARG A 592 -34.96 18.41 -57.93
N SER A 593 -33.86 18.71 -58.63
CA SER A 593 -33.83 19.58 -59.81
C SER A 593 -34.80 19.11 -60.89
N ARG A 594 -34.89 17.80 -61.18
CA ARG A 594 -35.89 17.26 -62.14
C ARG A 594 -37.35 17.47 -61.71
N ILE A 595 -37.60 17.62 -60.41
CA ILE A 595 -38.96 17.82 -59.87
C ILE A 595 -39.30 19.31 -59.82
N GLU A 596 -38.38 20.13 -59.31
CA GLU A 596 -38.65 21.53 -59.02
C GLU A 596 -38.26 22.47 -60.15
N ASP A 597 -37.25 22.18 -60.97
CA ASP A 597 -36.75 23.16 -61.94
C ASP A 597 -37.71 23.34 -63.12
N ALA A 598 -37.85 24.59 -63.55
CA ALA A 598 -38.63 24.97 -64.72
C ALA A 598 -37.82 24.78 -66.00
N ASP A 599 -38.44 24.18 -67.02
CA ASP A 599 -37.90 24.24 -68.38
C ASP A 599 -38.10 25.66 -68.92
N TYR A 600 -36.99 26.39 -68.99
CA TYR A 600 -36.95 27.78 -69.44
C TYR A 600 -37.57 27.98 -70.83
N ALA A 601 -37.34 27.06 -71.76
CA ALA A 601 -37.89 27.16 -73.11
C ALA A 601 -39.41 27.01 -73.12
N VAL A 602 -39.93 26.06 -72.33
CA VAL A 602 -41.38 25.84 -72.19
C VAL A 602 -42.05 27.00 -71.47
N GLU A 603 -41.47 27.51 -70.38
CA GLU A 603 -42.07 28.61 -69.63
C GLU A 603 -42.02 29.95 -70.38
N ILE A 604 -40.97 30.21 -71.17
CA ILE A 604 -40.97 31.33 -72.13
C ILE A 604 -42.09 31.15 -73.14
N ALA A 605 -42.21 29.98 -73.77
CA ALA A 605 -43.26 29.74 -74.76
C ALA A 605 -44.66 29.97 -74.17
N ASN A 606 -44.88 29.55 -72.92
CA ASN A 606 -46.13 29.80 -72.20
C ASN A 606 -46.33 31.29 -71.89
N MET A 607 -45.30 32.00 -71.45
CA MET A 607 -45.32 33.45 -71.23
C MET A 607 -45.67 34.20 -72.52
N THR A 608 -44.97 33.92 -73.62
CA THR A 608 -45.19 34.53 -74.92
C THR A 608 -46.61 34.23 -75.43
N ARG A 609 -47.09 32.99 -75.30
CA ARG A 609 -48.48 32.63 -75.63
C ARG A 609 -49.47 33.44 -74.80
N ALA A 610 -49.25 33.56 -73.49
CA ALA A 610 -50.13 34.31 -72.60
C ALA A 610 -50.11 35.82 -72.89
N GLN A 611 -48.95 36.40 -73.25
CA GLN A 611 -48.85 37.80 -73.69
C GLN A 611 -49.65 38.05 -74.98
N ILE A 612 -49.52 37.18 -75.99
CA ILE A 612 -50.28 37.27 -77.24
C ILE A 612 -51.79 37.16 -76.96
N LEU A 613 -52.21 36.21 -76.12
CA LEU A 613 -53.61 36.04 -75.74
C LEU A 613 -54.16 37.23 -74.93
N LEU A 614 -53.33 37.87 -74.10
CA LEU A 614 -53.72 39.05 -73.33
C LEU A 614 -53.95 40.25 -74.27
N GLN A 615 -53.05 40.46 -75.24
CA GLN A 615 -53.22 41.47 -76.29
C GLN A 615 -54.47 41.20 -77.15
N ALA A 616 -54.69 39.94 -77.55
CA ALA A 616 -55.89 39.56 -78.30
C ALA A 616 -57.17 39.76 -77.46
N SER A 617 -57.14 39.42 -76.17
CA SER A 617 -58.28 39.60 -75.26
C SER A 617 -58.62 41.07 -75.03
N SER A 618 -57.63 41.97 -74.98
CA SER A 618 -57.88 43.42 -74.85
C SER A 618 -58.51 44.00 -76.12
N SER A 619 -58.03 43.58 -77.30
CA SER A 619 -58.64 43.94 -78.59
C SER A 619 -60.06 43.40 -78.72
N LEU A 620 -60.30 42.14 -78.35
CA LEU A 620 -61.62 41.52 -78.38
C LEU A 620 -62.56 42.11 -77.33
N LEU A 621 -62.09 42.53 -76.16
CA LEU A 621 -62.90 43.22 -75.15
C LEU A 621 -63.35 44.59 -75.65
N THR A 622 -62.45 45.30 -76.34
CA THR A 622 -62.74 46.57 -77.02
C THR A 622 -63.82 46.35 -78.09
N GLN A 623 -63.69 45.31 -78.91
CA GLN A 623 -64.68 44.91 -79.93
C GLN A 623 -66.02 44.46 -79.30
N ALA A 624 -65.97 43.67 -78.23
CA ALA A 624 -67.13 43.14 -77.51
C ALA A 624 -67.97 44.24 -76.87
N ASN A 625 -67.32 45.33 -76.43
CA ASN A 625 -68.00 46.49 -75.86
C ASN A 625 -68.53 47.46 -76.93
N GLN A 626 -68.01 47.42 -78.17
CA GLN A 626 -68.55 48.20 -79.29
C GLN A 626 -69.91 47.68 -79.78
N VAL A 627 -70.16 46.35 -79.76
CA VAL A 627 -71.42 45.77 -80.28
C VAL A 627 -72.68 46.23 -79.51
N PRO A 628 -72.72 46.28 -78.17
CA PRO A 628 -73.83 46.88 -77.46
C PRO A 628 -73.91 48.40 -77.67
N GLN A 629 -72.77 49.09 -77.81
CA GLN A 629 -72.75 50.54 -78.04
C GLN A 629 -73.31 50.91 -79.42
N THR A 630 -72.99 50.16 -80.48
CA THR A 630 -73.56 50.36 -81.82
C THR A 630 -75.06 50.09 -81.83
N VAL A 631 -75.53 49.07 -81.10
CA VAL A 631 -76.96 48.80 -80.91
C VAL A 631 -77.64 49.88 -80.06
N LEU A 632 -77.00 50.39 -79.01
CA LEU A 632 -77.50 51.52 -78.21
C LEU A 632 -77.53 52.83 -78.99
N THR A 633 -76.58 53.08 -79.91
CA THR A 633 -76.62 54.24 -80.81
C THR A 633 -77.72 54.10 -81.86
N LEU A 634 -78.05 52.87 -82.29
CA LEU A 634 -79.17 52.58 -83.20
C LEU A 634 -80.54 52.58 -82.50
N LEU A 635 -80.57 52.51 -81.15
CA LEU A 635 -81.80 52.60 -80.34
C LEU A 635 -82.00 54.00 -79.70
N LYS A 636 -80.98 54.86 -79.73
CA LYS A 636 -81.03 56.25 -79.22
C LYS A 636 -81.08 57.32 -80.32
N GLY A 637 -80.80 56.95 -81.57
CA GLY A 637 -81.11 57.74 -82.76
C GLY A 637 -82.30 57.13 -83.46
#